data_AF-A0A940UQK1-F1
#
_entry.id   AF-A0A940UQK1-F1
#
_cell.length_a   1.000
_cell.length_b   1.000
_cell.length_c   1.000
_cell.angle_alpha   90.00
_cell.angle_beta   90.00
_cell.angle_gamma   90.00
#
_symmetry.space_group_name_H-M   'P 1'
#
loop_
_entity.id
_entity.type
_entity.pdbx_description
1 polymer ?
#
loop_
_entity_poly.entity_id
_entity_poly.type
_entity_poly.pdbx_seq_one_letter_code
_entity_poly.pdbx_strand_id
1 'polypeptide(L)' 'MSTAIRIDDELYNEAKRSADAESRTVPLQIAYWARIGKAALDNPDLPGEFIRDILAARKQDEFEPFEFRSEE' A
#
# COMPACT_ATOMS: atom_id res chain seq x y z
N MET A 1 -4.27 -19.84 5.90
CA MET A 1 -5.74 -19.79 5.91
C MET A 1 -6.17 -18.66 5.00
N SER A 2 -7.06 -18.92 4.04
CA SER A 2 -7.72 -17.89 3.23
C SER A 2 -9.17 -17.76 3.69
N THR A 3 -9.63 -16.54 3.91
CA THR A 3 -11.02 -16.25 4.27
C THR A 3 -11.68 -15.58 3.08
N ALA A 4 -12.82 -16.10 2.63
CA ALA A 4 -13.59 -15.46 1.57
C ALA A 4 -14.28 -14.21 2.11
N ILE A 5 -14.11 -13.08 1.43
CA ILE A 5 -14.71 -11.79 1.79
C ILE A 5 -15.56 -11.34 0.60
N ARG A 6 -16.79 -10.89 0.86
CA ARG A 6 -17.61 -10.23 -0.15
C ARG A 6 -17.19 -8.77 -0.28
N ILE A 7 -17.03 -8.31 -1.51
CA ILE A 7 -16.75 -6.92 -1.83
C ILE A 7 -17.75 -6.45 -2.89
N ASP A 8 -18.05 -5.15 -2.90
CA ASP A 8 -18.97 -4.57 -3.87
C ASP A 8 -18.38 -4.59 -5.28
N ASP A 9 -19.26 -4.69 -6.28
CA ASP A 9 -18.89 -4.77 -7.69
C ASP A 9 -18.12 -3.52 -8.15
N GLU A 10 -18.45 -2.35 -7.59
CA GLU A 10 -17.76 -1.09 -7.87
C GLU A 10 -16.27 -1.17 -7.48
N LEU A 11 -16.01 -1.58 -6.23
CA LEU A 11 -14.65 -1.74 -5.71
C LEU A 11 -13.89 -2.83 -6.47
N TYR A 12 -14.55 -3.94 -6.81
CA TYR A 12 -13.93 -5.00 -7.60
C TYR A 12 -13.50 -4.51 -8.98
N ASN A 13 -14.37 -3.76 -9.67
CA ASN A 13 -14.08 -3.23 -11.01
C ASN A 13 -12.97 -2.17 -10.98
N GLU A 14 -12.93 -1.33 -9.95
CA GLU A 14 -11.83 -0.38 -9.75
C GLU A 14 -10.50 -1.10 -9.51
N ALA A 15 -10.50 -2.06 -8.57
CA ALA A 15 -9.31 -2.86 -8.28
C ALA A 15 -8.84 -3.63 -9.52
N LYS A 16 -9.75 -4.14 -10.35
CA LYS A 16 -9.41 -4.81 -11.60
C LYS A 16 -8.64 -3.91 -12.57
N ARG A 17 -9.14 -2.68 -12.81
CA ARG A 17 -8.47 -1.72 -13.70
C ARG A 17 -7.08 -1.34 -13.19
N SER A 18 -6.94 -1.07 -11.90
CA SER A 18 -5.65 -0.73 -11.32
C SER A 18 -4.70 -1.93 -11.27
N ALA A 19 -5.22 -3.13 -11.01
CA ALA A 19 -4.43 -4.36 -11.01
C ALA A 19 -3.83 -4.63 -12.40
N ASP A 20 -4.63 -4.46 -13.47
CA ASP A 20 -4.16 -4.61 -14.86
C ASP A 20 -3.06 -3.58 -15.19
N ALA A 21 -3.22 -2.33 -14.76
CA ALA A 21 -2.24 -1.26 -14.99
C ALA A 21 -0.92 -1.49 -14.20
N GLU A 22 -1.02 -2.00 -12.97
CA GLU A 22 0.12 -2.18 -12.08
C GLU A 22 0.69 -3.60 -12.10
N SER A 23 0.26 -4.45 -13.05
CA SER A 23 0.70 -5.84 -13.20
C SER A 23 0.54 -6.66 -11.92
N ARG A 24 -0.63 -6.53 -11.26
CA ARG A 24 -1.01 -7.29 -10.06
C ARG A 24 -2.27 -8.11 -10.32
N THR A 25 -2.56 -9.07 -9.45
CA THR A 25 -3.88 -9.70 -9.42
C THR A 25 -4.86 -8.83 -8.64
N VAL A 26 -6.17 -8.93 -8.93
CA VAL A 26 -7.20 -8.15 -8.23
C VAL A 26 -7.12 -8.31 -6.69
N PRO A 27 -6.96 -9.53 -6.13
CA PRO A 27 -6.79 -9.68 -4.68
C PRO A 27 -5.52 -8.99 -4.14
N LEU A 28 -4.43 -8.99 -4.90
CA LEU A 28 -3.19 -8.30 -4.50
C LEU A 28 -3.36 -6.79 -4.52
N GLN A 29 -4.10 -6.25 -5.49
CA GLN A 29 -4.39 -4.82 -5.56
C GLN A 29 -5.22 -4.35 -4.37
N ILE A 30 -6.26 -5.11 -4.00
CA ILE A 30 -7.09 -4.81 -2.83
C ILE A 30 -6.25 -4.89 -1.54
N ALA A 31 -5.43 -5.94 -1.41
CA ALA A 31 -4.54 -6.07 -0.26
C ALA A 31 -3.52 -4.93 -0.16
N TYR A 32 -3.06 -4.43 -1.31
CA TYR A 32 -2.15 -3.29 -1.39
C TYR A 32 -2.83 -2.00 -0.91
N TRP A 33 -4.03 -1.69 -1.39
CA TRP A 33 -4.81 -0.55 -0.89
C TRP A 33 -5.12 -0.65 0.60
N ALA A 34 -5.47 -1.85 1.09
CA ALA A 34 -5.71 -2.07 2.51
C ALA A 34 -4.46 -1.80 3.37
N ARG A 35 -3.26 -2.16 2.87
CA ARG A 35 -1.99 -1.88 3.56
C ARG A 35 -1.68 -0.39 3.60
N ILE A 36 -1.86 0.32 2.49
CA ILE A 36 -1.68 1.78 2.44
C ILE A 36 -2.69 2.47 3.35
N GLY A 37 -3.97 2.11 3.26
CA GLY A 37 -5.03 2.68 4.09
C GLY A 37 -4.77 2.47 5.58
N LYS A 38 -4.33 1.28 5.99
CA LYS A 38 -3.93 1.03 7.37
C LYS A 38 -2.77 1.94 7.80
N ALA A 39 -1.70 2.00 7.00
CA ALA A 39 -0.54 2.81 7.33
C ALA A 39 -0.88 4.32 7.37
N ALA A 40 -1.80 4.79 6.53
CA ALA A 40 -2.28 6.17 6.54
C ALA A 40 -3.14 6.48 7.77
N LEU A 41 -3.95 5.52 8.24
CA LEU A 41 -4.69 5.68 9.50
C LEU A 41 -3.76 5.69 10.72
N ASP A 42 -2.70 4.89 10.71
CA ASP A 42 -1.70 4.82 11.78
C ASP A 42 -0.78 6.06 11.79
N ASN A 43 -0.60 6.73 10.65
CA ASN A 43 0.29 7.89 10.46
C ASN A 43 -0.43 9.01 9.67
N PRO A 44 -1.38 9.73 10.29
CA PRO A 44 -2.26 10.69 9.60
C PRO A 44 -1.52 11.93 9.07
N ASP A 45 -0.32 12.18 9.56
CA ASP A 45 0.59 13.25 9.17
C ASP A 45 1.41 12.91 7.92
N LEU A 46 1.49 11.63 7.53
CA LEU A 46 2.24 11.19 6.36
C LEU A 46 1.39 11.21 5.09
N PRO A 47 1.87 11.84 3.99
CA PRO A 47 1.20 11.77 2.70
C PRO A 47 1.06 10.32 2.21
N GLY A 48 -0.08 9.99 1.60
CA GLY A 48 -0.33 8.65 1.06
C GLY A 48 0.71 8.18 0.04
N GLU A 49 1.27 9.10 -0.75
CA GLU A 49 2.36 8.79 -1.69
C GLU A 49 3.66 8.43 -0.96
N PHE A 50 3.97 9.08 0.15
CA PHE A 50 5.15 8.76 0.95
C PHE A 50 5.04 7.36 1.57
N ILE A 51 3.85 7.03 2.09
CA ILE A 51 3.55 5.68 2.61
C ILE A 51 3.70 4.62 1.52
N ARG A 52 3.18 4.90 0.32
CA ARG A 52 3.31 4.04 -0.85
C ARG A 52 4.78 3.74 -1.15
N ASP A 53 5.60 4.78 -1.21
CA ASP A 53 7.01 4.67 -1.62
C ASP A 53 7.82 3.91 -0.56
N ILE A 54 7.55 4.13 0.74
CA ILE A 54 8.13 3.33 1.83
C ILE A 54 7.78 1.84 1.68
N LEU A 55 6.51 1.52 1.39
CA LEU A 55 6.08 0.13 1.22
C LEU A 55 6.71 -0.52 -0.02
N ALA A 56 6.97 0.25 -1.08
CA ALA A 56 7.69 -0.22 -2.26
C ALA A 56 9.16 -0.49 -1.95
N ALA A 57 9.85 0.47 -1.34
CA ALA A 57 11.25 0.36 -0.90
C ALA A 57 11.47 -0.86 0.00
N ARG A 58 10.59 -1.06 0.99
CA ARG A 58 10.64 -2.22 1.89
C ARG A 58 10.48 -3.55 1.17
N LYS A 59 9.73 -3.60 0.06
CA LYS A 59 9.57 -4.81 -0.74
C LYS A 59 10.79 -5.08 -1.64
N GLN A 60 11.48 -4.03 -2.05
CA GLN A 60 12.69 -4.10 -2.87
C GLN A 60 13.97 -4.35 -2.04
N ASP A 61 13.87 -4.33 -0.70
CA ASP A 61 15.01 -4.33 0.22
C ASP A 61 15.98 -3.15 -0.05
N GLU A 62 15.44 -2.08 -0.65
CA GLU A 62 16.16 -0.89 -1.05
C GLU A 62 15.74 0.25 -0.13
N PHE A 63 16.13 0.16 1.14
CA PHE A 63 15.86 1.19 2.13
C PHE A 63 17.06 1.34 3.05
N GLU A 64 17.35 2.58 3.45
CA GLU A 64 18.31 2.87 4.51
C GLU A 64 17.58 3.48 5.71
N PRO A 65 17.97 3.13 6.95
CA PRO A 65 17.45 3.80 8.13
C PRO A 65 17.66 5.31 8.02
N PHE A 66 16.59 6.07 8.21
CA PHE A 66 16.70 7.52 8.28
C PHE A 66 17.44 7.90 9.57
N GLU A 67 18.65 8.44 9.43
CA GLU A 67 19.35 9.04 10.56
C GLU A 67 18.85 10.48 10.74
N PHE A 68 18.16 10.72 11.85
CA PHE A 68 17.89 12.08 12.29
C PHE A 68 19.24 12.76 12.51
N ARG A 69 19.53 13.77 11.70
CA ARG A 69 20.66 14.64 11.92
C ARG A 69 20.41 15.29 13.28
N SER A 70 21.17 14.88 14.29
CA SER A 70 21.16 15.54 15.59
C SER A 70 21.51 17.01 15.37
N GLU A 71 20.56 17.89 15.65
CA GLU A 71 20.83 19.32 15.71
C GLU A 71 21.93 19.53 16.76
N GLU A 72 23.06 20.11 16.34
CA GLU A 72 24.17 20.51 17.22
C GLU A 72 23.73 21.56 18.25
#